data_AF-A0A365N283-F1
#
_entry.id   AF-A0A365N283-F1
#
_cell.length_a   1.000
_cell.length_b   1.000
_cell.length_c   1.000
_cell.angle_alpha   90.00
_cell.angle_beta   90.00
_cell.angle_gamma   90.00
#
_symmetry.space_group_name_H-M   'P 1'
#
loop_
_entity.id
_entity.type
_entity.pdbx_description
1 polymer ?
#
loop_
_entity_poly.entity_id
_entity_poly.type
_entity_poly.pdbx_seq_one_letter_code
_entity_poly.pdbx_strand_id
1 'polypeptide(L)'
;MFENLSLRTPYPPPQEGFWGQPTSTLNWCEEDYVISHYAAEITNTLTNALFVALGIRGVRNCLKYRHDTVFVIAYLGYLLVGCGSVAFHATLSCIVFPFLEAMRSLTGV
;
A
#
# COMPACT_ATOMS: atom_id res chain seq x y z
N MET A 1 13.73 -28.34 -30.55
CA MET A 1 14.52 -27.08 -30.43
C MET A 1 13.60 -25.88 -30.15
N PHE A 2 12.63 -25.98 -29.24
CA PHE A 2 11.82 -24.85 -28.74
C PHE A 2 11.44 -25.02 -27.25
N GLU A 3 12.12 -25.91 -26.53
CA GLU A 3 11.88 -26.12 -25.08
C GLU A 3 12.57 -25.06 -24.20
N ASN A 4 13.42 -24.22 -24.79
CA ASN A 4 14.17 -23.18 -24.08
C ASN A 4 13.59 -21.77 -24.30
N LEU A 5 12.39 -21.65 -24.87
CA LEU A 5 11.71 -20.37 -25.10
C LEU A 5 10.53 -20.19 -24.13
N SER A 6 10.72 -20.51 -22.86
CA SER A 6 9.86 -19.97 -21.81
C SER A 6 10.39 -18.57 -21.46
N LEU A 7 9.72 -17.51 -21.93
CA LEU A 7 9.91 -16.15 -21.38
C LEU A 7 9.25 -16.06 -19.99
N ARG A 8 9.51 -17.06 -19.14
CA ARG A 8 8.96 -17.20 -17.80
C ARG A 8 10.13 -17.47 -16.87
N THR A 9 10.66 -16.40 -16.30
CA THR A 9 11.52 -16.53 -15.13
C THR A 9 10.67 -17.01 -13.95
N PRO A 10 11.14 -18.00 -13.17
CA PRO A 10 10.47 -18.38 -11.93
C PRO A 10 10.33 -17.16 -11.03
N TYR A 11 9.15 -16.97 -10.47
CA TYR A 11 8.90 -15.90 -9.52
C TYR A 11 9.62 -16.26 -8.20
N PRO A 12 10.43 -15.38 -7.62
CA PRO A 12 11.21 -15.70 -6.42
C PRO A 12 10.31 -15.87 -5.17
N PRO A 13 10.74 -16.65 -4.18
CA PRO A 13 9.96 -16.83 -2.96
C PRO A 13 9.93 -15.55 -2.11
N PRO A 14 8.97 -15.44 -1.17
CA PRO A 14 8.90 -14.32 -0.22
C PRO A 14 10.21 -14.09 0.53
N GLN A 15 10.53 -12.82 0.80
CA GLN A 15 11.76 -12.39 1.46
C GLN A 15 11.49 -11.80 2.85
N GLU A 16 12.53 -11.70 3.68
CA GLU A 16 12.44 -10.97 4.95
C GLU A 16 12.38 -9.46 4.71
N GLY A 17 11.37 -8.85 5.32
CA GLY A 17 11.07 -7.43 5.16
C GLY A 17 11.44 -6.56 6.34
N PHE A 18 11.44 -5.25 6.10
CA PHE A 18 11.77 -4.24 7.11
C PHE A 18 10.85 -4.26 8.34
N TRP A 19 9.55 -4.52 8.17
CA TRP A 19 8.55 -4.44 9.25
C TRP A 19 8.45 -5.70 10.11
N GLY A 20 9.30 -6.70 9.87
CA GLY A 20 9.30 -7.97 10.59
C GLY A 20 8.27 -8.98 10.08
N GLN A 21 7.92 -9.95 10.93
CA GLN A 21 7.04 -11.06 10.55
C GLN A 21 5.59 -10.57 10.34
N PRO A 22 4.95 -10.92 9.21
CA PRO A 22 3.55 -10.61 8.95
C PRO A 22 2.63 -11.10 10.08
N THR A 23 1.68 -10.25 10.49
CA THR A 23 0.68 -10.59 11.52
C THR A 23 -0.74 -10.62 10.97
N SER A 24 -0.92 -10.28 9.69
CA SER A 24 -2.21 -10.42 9.01
C SER A 24 -2.59 -11.89 8.85
N THR A 25 -3.89 -12.17 8.95
CA THR A 25 -4.46 -13.49 8.61
C THR A 25 -4.65 -13.67 7.11
N LEU A 26 -4.48 -12.59 6.34
CA LEU A 26 -4.71 -12.54 4.90
C LEU A 26 -3.45 -12.01 4.21
N ASN A 27 -3.05 -12.70 3.16
CA ASN A 27 -1.98 -12.34 2.25
C ASN A 27 -2.52 -12.45 0.81
N TRP A 28 -2.16 -11.52 -0.06
CA TRP A 28 -2.64 -11.54 -1.45
C TRP A 28 -1.68 -12.30 -2.36
N CYS A 29 -1.97 -12.23 -3.67
CA CYS A 29 -1.22 -12.98 -4.69
C CYS A 29 0.14 -12.36 -5.03
N GLU A 30 0.47 -11.17 -4.53
CA GLU A 30 1.79 -10.56 -4.73
C GLU A 30 2.71 -11.05 -3.63
N GLU A 31 3.85 -11.64 -3.99
CA GLU A 31 4.77 -12.21 -3.02
C GLU A 31 5.53 -11.14 -2.21
N ASP A 32 5.62 -11.39 -0.91
CA ASP A 32 6.14 -10.44 0.07
C ASP A 32 7.63 -10.11 -0.14
N TYR A 33 7.92 -8.81 -0.15
CA TYR A 33 9.27 -8.20 -0.16
C TYR A 33 10.17 -8.63 -1.32
N VAL A 34 9.60 -9.15 -2.40
CA VAL A 34 10.36 -9.61 -3.57
C VAL A 34 10.97 -8.44 -4.36
N ILE A 35 10.23 -7.34 -4.48
CA ILE A 35 10.66 -6.18 -5.28
C ILE A 35 11.26 -5.09 -4.38
N SER A 36 10.81 -4.96 -3.13
CA SER A 36 11.25 -3.92 -2.20
C SER A 36 11.39 -4.48 -0.79
N HIS A 37 12.44 -4.06 -0.08
CA HIS A 37 12.62 -4.41 1.34
C HIS A 37 11.68 -3.64 2.29
N TYR A 38 11.14 -2.51 1.85
CA TYR A 38 10.32 -1.61 2.70
C TYR A 38 8.81 -1.78 2.54
N ALA A 39 8.35 -2.46 1.50
CA ALA A 39 6.93 -2.71 1.27
C ALA A 39 6.76 -4.17 0.87
N ALA A 40 5.94 -4.91 1.64
CA ALA A 40 5.70 -6.32 1.41
C ALA A 40 5.12 -6.56 0.00
N GLU A 41 4.01 -5.89 -0.33
CA GLU A 41 3.39 -6.00 -1.65
C GLU A 41 3.52 -4.65 -2.37
N ILE A 42 4.60 -4.43 -3.13
CA ILE A 42 4.93 -3.10 -3.67
C ILE A 42 3.89 -2.60 -4.68
N THR A 43 3.36 -3.49 -5.52
CA THR A 43 2.41 -3.12 -6.57
C THR A 43 1.09 -2.72 -5.93
N ASN A 44 0.63 -3.50 -4.95
CA ASN A 44 -0.56 -3.16 -4.17
C ASN A 44 -0.34 -1.88 -3.35
N THR A 45 0.85 -1.68 -2.77
CA THR A 45 1.19 -0.45 -2.03
C THR A 45 1.16 0.79 -2.94
N LEU A 46 1.83 0.74 -4.09
CA LEU A 46 1.94 1.89 -5.02
C LEU A 46 0.61 2.24 -5.69
N THR A 47 -0.18 1.24 -6.07
CA THR A 47 -1.52 1.47 -6.65
C THR A 47 -2.46 2.12 -5.64
N ASN A 48 -2.43 1.71 -4.37
CA ASN A 48 -3.18 2.39 -3.32
C ASN A 48 -2.62 3.79 -2.99
N ALA A 49 -1.31 4.00 -3.08
CA ALA A 49 -0.73 5.34 -2.94
C ALA A 49 -1.20 6.29 -4.06
N LEU A 50 -1.36 5.79 -5.29
CA LEU A 50 -1.98 6.55 -6.38
C LEU A 50 -3.43 6.91 -6.07
N PHE A 51 -4.22 5.99 -5.49
CA PHE A 51 -5.57 6.29 -5.04
C PHE A 51 -5.59 7.40 -3.98
N VAL A 52 -4.67 7.38 -3.00
CA VAL A 52 -4.52 8.48 -2.03
C VAL A 52 -4.22 9.81 -2.75
N ALA A 53 -3.29 9.82 -3.70
CA ALA A 53 -2.95 11.03 -4.45
C ALA A 53 -4.16 11.59 -5.24
N LEU A 54 -4.94 10.71 -5.88
CA LEU A 54 -6.18 11.07 -6.57
C LEU A 54 -7.26 11.58 -5.60
N GLY A 55 -7.38 10.97 -4.41
CA GLY A 55 -8.28 11.43 -3.36
C GLY A 55 -7.95 12.84 -2.89
N ILE A 56 -6.66 13.14 -2.67
CA ILE A 56 -6.19 14.48 -2.28
C ILE A 56 -6.52 15.48 -3.39
N ARG A 57 -6.29 15.10 -4.65
CA ARG A 57 -6.65 15.93 -5.80
C ARG A 57 -8.16 16.17 -5.87
N GLY A 58 -8.97 15.15 -5.58
CA GLY A 58 -10.42 15.20 -5.47
C GLY A 58 -10.89 16.22 -4.44
N VAL A 59 -10.44 16.11 -3.19
CA VAL A 59 -10.74 17.08 -2.13
C VAL A 59 -10.37 18.51 -2.56
N ARG A 60 -9.15 18.70 -3.08
CA ARG A 60 -8.69 20.04 -3.52
C ARG A 60 -9.58 20.62 -4.62
N ASN A 61 -10.05 19.80 -5.54
CA ASN A 61 -10.96 20.22 -6.60
C ASN A 61 -12.36 20.55 -6.03
N CYS A 62 -12.89 19.73 -5.12
CA CYS A 62 -14.16 20.01 -4.43
C CYS A 62 -14.16 21.36 -3.73
N LEU A 63 -13.08 21.67 -3.01
CA LEU A 63 -12.92 22.95 -2.33
C LEU A 63 -12.73 24.11 -3.33
N LYS A 64 -11.92 23.92 -4.37
CA LYS A 64 -11.64 24.96 -5.37
C LYS A 64 -12.87 25.36 -6.18
N TYR A 65 -13.67 24.39 -6.61
CA TYR A 65 -14.83 24.61 -7.48
C TYR A 65 -16.16 24.67 -6.71
N ARG A 66 -16.12 24.68 -5.37
CA ARG A 66 -17.29 24.77 -4.48
C ARG A 66 -18.34 23.70 -4.77
N HIS A 67 -17.90 22.46 -4.92
CA HIS A 67 -18.79 21.30 -4.98
C HIS A 67 -19.45 21.05 -3.62
N ASP A 68 -20.59 20.36 -3.63
CA ASP A 68 -21.32 20.02 -2.41
C ASP A 68 -20.47 19.26 -1.40
N THR A 69 -20.75 19.48 -0.12
CA THR A 69 -20.00 18.90 1.01
C THR A 69 -20.01 17.38 1.02
N VAL A 70 -21.03 16.75 0.43
CA VAL A 70 -21.10 15.29 0.27
C VAL A 70 -19.91 14.72 -0.49
N PHE A 71 -19.40 15.43 -1.52
CA PHE A 71 -18.23 14.99 -2.28
C PHE A 71 -16.96 15.08 -1.45
N VAL A 72 -16.84 16.12 -0.62
CA VAL A 72 -15.69 16.26 0.31
C VAL A 72 -15.68 15.10 1.30
N ILE A 73 -16.84 14.79 1.91
CA ILE A 73 -16.96 13.67 2.86
C ILE A 73 -16.64 12.34 2.17
N ALA A 74 -17.13 12.12 0.94
CA ALA A 74 -16.82 10.92 0.17
C ALA A 74 -15.31 10.78 -0.11
N TYR A 75 -14.64 11.85 -0.53
CA TYR A 75 -13.19 11.82 -0.75
C TYR A 75 -12.39 11.65 0.55
N LEU A 76 -12.86 12.16 1.70
CA LEU A 76 -12.23 11.91 2.99
C LEU A 76 -12.32 10.42 3.37
N GLY A 77 -13.47 9.77 3.13
CA GLY A 77 -13.62 8.33 3.31
C GLY A 77 -12.71 7.54 2.36
N TYR A 78 -12.63 7.96 1.09
CA TYR A 78 -11.73 7.37 0.11
C TYR A 78 -10.25 7.46 0.53
N LEU A 79 -9.83 8.61 1.09
CA LEU A 79 -8.49 8.78 1.64
C LEU A 79 -8.22 7.89 2.84
N LEU A 80 -9.19 7.76 3.76
CA LEU A 80 -9.06 6.88 4.92
C LEU A 80 -8.82 5.43 4.49
N VAL A 81 -9.63 4.92 3.56
CA VAL A 81 -9.50 3.55 3.03
C VAL A 81 -8.19 3.38 2.26
N GLY A 82 -7.83 4.34 1.40
CA GLY A 82 -6.58 4.29 0.63
C GLY A 82 -5.34 4.28 1.53
N CYS A 83 -5.28 5.15 2.55
CA CYS A 83 -4.17 5.18 3.50
C CYS A 83 -4.08 3.88 4.31
N GLY A 84 -5.23 3.34 4.76
CA GLY A 84 -5.27 2.06 5.46
C GLY A 84 -4.75 0.91 4.58
N SER A 85 -5.11 0.91 3.29
CA SER A 85 -4.65 -0.09 2.35
C SER A 85 -3.16 0.03 2.04
N VAL A 86 -2.63 1.24 1.84
CA VAL A 86 -1.16 1.47 1.71
C VAL A 86 -0.42 0.91 2.92
N ALA A 87 -0.88 1.24 4.14
CA ALA A 87 -0.24 0.78 5.36
C ALA A 87 -0.31 -0.76 5.51
N PHE A 88 -1.45 -1.36 5.16
CA PHE A 88 -1.62 -2.81 5.18
C PHE A 88 -0.68 -3.51 4.19
N HIS A 89 -0.67 -3.12 2.91
CA HIS A 89 0.15 -3.78 1.89
C HIS A 89 1.66 -3.51 2.07
N ALA A 90 2.03 -2.39 2.69
CA ALA A 90 3.43 -2.14 3.01
C ALA A 90 3.94 -3.05 4.14
N THR A 91 3.09 -3.39 5.11
CA THR A 91 3.52 -4.04 6.36
C THR A 91 3.03 -5.48 6.56
N LEU A 92 1.95 -5.88 5.89
CA LEU A 92 1.16 -7.08 6.18
C LEU A 92 0.81 -7.23 7.67
N SER A 93 0.48 -6.10 8.32
CA SER A 93 0.11 -6.06 9.73
C SER A 93 -1.40 -5.96 9.92
N CYS A 94 -1.95 -6.79 10.81
CA CYS A 94 -3.37 -6.77 11.18
C CYS A 94 -3.75 -5.48 11.95
N ILE A 95 -2.79 -4.91 12.66
CA ILE A 95 -2.98 -3.72 13.48
C ILE A 95 -2.27 -2.53 12.79
N VAL A 96 -2.87 -1.34 12.83
CA VAL A 96 -2.25 -0.08 12.31
C VAL A 96 -1.18 0.47 13.26
N PHE A 97 -1.22 0.06 14.53
CA PHE A 97 -0.30 0.48 15.59
C PHE A 97 1.20 0.18 15.30
N PRO A 98 1.59 -1.02 14.82
CA PRO A 98 2.97 -1.28 14.39
C PRO A 98 3.44 -0.35 13.26
N PHE A 99 2.56 -0.01 12.31
CA PHE A 99 2.89 0.96 11.26
C PHE A 99 3.18 2.36 11.84
N LEU A 100 2.38 2.80 12.82
CA LEU A 100 2.61 4.08 13.49
C LEU A 100 3.90 4.10 14.32
N GLU A 101 4.19 3.03 15.08
CA GLU A 101 5.44 2.91 15.82
C GLU A 101 6.66 2.93 14.90
N ALA A 102 6.56 2.26 13.76
CA ALA A 102 7.71 2.10 12.91
C ALA A 102 7.91 3.33 11.98
N MET A 103 6.85 4.07 11.62
CA MET A 103 6.94 5.45 11.11
C MET A 103 7.57 6.41 12.14
N ARG A 104 7.26 6.21 13.41
CA ARG A 104 7.84 6.99 14.51
C ARG A 104 9.33 6.70 14.71
N SER A 105 9.74 5.44 14.58
CA SER A 105 11.16 5.03 14.55
C SER A 105 11.93 5.68 13.40
N LEU A 106 11.35 5.75 12.19
CA LEU A 106 11.97 6.39 11.02
C LEU A 106 12.10 7.92 11.14
N THR A 107 11.23 8.55 11.93
CA THR A 107 11.23 10.01 12.13
C THR A 107 12.00 10.46 13.38
N GLY A 108 12.44 9.53 14.23
CA GLY A 108 13.28 9.80 15.39
C GLY A 108 12.61 10.60 16.52
N VAL A 109 11.27 10.55 16.61
CA VAL A 109 10.44 11.28 17.60
C VAL A 109 9.82 10.33 18.63
#